data_AF-A0A2S2FEG7-F1
#
_entry.id   AF-A0A2S2FEG7-F1
#
_cell.length_a   1.000
_cell.length_b   1.000
_cell.length_c   1.000
_cell.angle_alpha   90.00
_cell.angle_beta   90.00
_cell.angle_gamma   90.00
#
_symmetry.space_group_name_H-M   'P 1'
#
loop_
_entity.id
_entity.type
_entity.pdbx_description
1 polymer ?
#
loop_
_entity_poly.entity_id
_entity_poly.type
_entity_poly.pdbx_seq_one_letter_code
_entity_poly.pdbx_strand_id
1 'polypeptide(L)'
;MKNPICPYCNKESDGVDGTAIYPHRPDLSHKWFYQCEPCDAYVGCHPGTKNSLGRLANAELRKWKSIAHQAFDPLWRDGHMKRKEAYKALAEVMNVHPNDCHIGMFDVDQCKKVYSICMNKQIKKVTA
;
A
#
# COMPACT_ATOMS: atom_id res chain seq x y z
N MET A 1 8.47 5.84 20.23
CA MET A 1 7.97 5.25 18.96
C MET A 1 9.11 4.46 18.36
N LYS A 2 8.86 3.21 17.98
CA LYS A 2 9.85 2.34 17.32
C LYS A 2 9.60 2.37 15.82
N ASN A 3 10.64 2.39 15.01
CA ASN A 3 10.48 2.39 13.56
C ASN A 3 9.94 1.01 13.12
N PRO A 4 9.17 0.93 12.02
CA PRO A 4 8.67 -0.35 11.53
C PRO A 4 9.81 -1.32 11.22
N ILE A 5 9.63 -2.60 11.54
CA ILE A 5 10.61 -3.63 11.21
C ILE A 5 10.52 -3.96 9.71
N CYS A 6 11.68 -4.06 9.07
CA CYS A 6 11.77 -4.48 7.69
C CYS A 6 11.35 -5.96 7.56
N PRO A 7 10.32 -6.29 6.77
CA PRO A 7 9.81 -7.65 6.68
C PRO A 7 10.72 -8.60 5.86
N TYR A 8 11.81 -8.08 5.30
CA TYR A 8 12.74 -8.85 4.47
C TYR A 8 13.98 -9.30 5.25
N CYS A 9 14.51 -8.44 6.13
CA CYS A 9 15.72 -8.74 6.92
C CYS A 9 15.50 -8.75 8.43
N ASN A 10 14.28 -8.46 8.88
CA ASN A 10 13.88 -8.37 10.30
C ASN A 10 14.66 -7.33 11.14
N LYS A 11 15.34 -6.38 10.48
CA LYS A 11 16.01 -5.26 11.15
C LYS A 11 15.07 -4.05 11.24
N GLU A 12 15.32 -3.20 12.22
CA GLU A 12 14.64 -1.92 12.33
C GLU A 12 14.97 -1.03 11.13
N SER A 13 13.96 -0.31 10.63
CA SER A 13 14.15 0.67 9.55
C SER A 13 14.61 2.02 10.11
N ASP A 14 15.19 2.85 9.25
CA ASP A 14 15.55 4.22 9.56
C ASP A 14 14.44 5.17 9.17
N GLY A 15 14.21 6.20 9.99
CA GLY A 15 13.32 7.30 9.65
C GLY A 15 14.08 8.33 8.82
N VAL A 16 13.60 8.60 7.60
CA VAL A 16 14.27 9.49 6.64
C VAL A 16 13.27 10.45 6.01
N ASP A 17 13.78 11.55 5.46
CA ASP A 17 12.97 12.47 4.67
C ASP A 17 12.92 12.07 3.18
N GLY A 18 12.19 12.84 2.38
CA GLY A 18 12.00 12.52 0.97
C GLY A 18 13.24 12.71 0.11
N THR A 19 14.27 13.42 0.58
CA THR A 19 15.52 13.60 -0.17
C THR A 19 16.32 12.30 -0.23
N ALA A 20 16.25 11.47 0.82
CA ALA A 20 16.91 10.16 0.86
C ALA A 20 16.28 9.15 -0.12
N ILE A 21 14.95 9.20 -0.30
CA ILE A 21 14.22 8.28 -1.19
C ILE A 21 14.13 8.80 -2.63
N TYR A 22 13.89 10.10 -2.78
CA TYR A 22 13.66 10.75 -4.08
C TYR A 22 14.53 12.02 -4.22
N PRO A 23 15.86 11.88 -4.34
CA PRO A 23 16.78 13.02 -4.40
C PRO A 23 16.49 13.96 -5.59
N HIS A 24 15.86 13.44 -6.66
CA HIS A 24 15.49 14.19 -7.85
C HIS A 24 14.09 14.83 -7.78
N ARG A 25 13.41 14.77 -6.63
CA ARG A 25 12.05 15.31 -6.44
C ARG A 25 12.00 16.27 -5.24
N PRO A 26 12.45 17.53 -5.41
CA PRO A 26 12.46 18.52 -4.33
C PRO A 26 11.08 18.76 -3.71
N ASP A 27 10.01 18.60 -4.48
CA ASP A 27 8.62 18.69 -4.02
C ASP A 27 8.24 17.62 -2.98
N LEU A 28 9.01 16.53 -2.87
CA LEU A 28 8.79 15.46 -1.91
C LEU A 28 9.73 15.51 -0.70
N SER A 29 10.73 16.41 -0.69
CA SER A 29 11.77 16.50 0.34
C SER A 29 11.21 16.52 1.77
N HIS A 30 10.16 17.30 2.01
CA HIS A 30 9.51 17.45 3.32
C HIS A 30 8.71 16.22 3.79
N LYS A 31 8.51 15.21 2.94
CA LYS A 31 7.74 14.01 3.31
C LYS A 31 8.59 13.06 4.15
N TRP A 32 7.94 12.37 5.08
CA TRP A 32 8.59 11.40 5.95
C TRP A 32 8.42 9.96 5.43
N PHE A 33 9.47 9.16 5.58
CA PHE A 33 9.53 7.76 5.18
C PHE A 33 10.21 6.92 6.26
N TYR A 34 9.96 5.62 6.21
CA TYR A 34 10.81 4.63 6.84
C TYR A 34 11.52 3.81 5.76
N GLN A 35 12.83 3.60 5.89
CA GLN A 35 13.69 2.98 4.90
C GLN A 35 14.53 1.86 5.51
N CYS A 36 14.68 0.78 4.75
CA CYS A 36 15.71 -0.23 4.94
C CYS A 36 16.51 -0.28 3.65
N GLU A 37 17.64 0.42 3.64
CA GLU A 37 18.52 0.56 2.47
C GLU A 37 19.07 -0.79 1.97
N PRO A 38 19.53 -1.73 2.84
CA PRO A 38 20.02 -3.03 2.39
C PRO A 38 18.98 -3.92 1.67
N CYS A 39 17.68 -3.66 1.88
CA CYS A 39 16.60 -4.40 1.24
C CYS A 39 15.93 -3.62 0.11
N ASP A 40 16.45 -2.43 -0.23
CA ASP A 40 15.77 -1.43 -1.06
C ASP A 40 14.29 -1.32 -0.68
N ALA A 41 13.97 -1.28 0.61
CA ALA A 41 12.59 -1.30 1.08
C ALA A 41 12.26 0.03 1.75
N TYR A 42 11.09 0.59 1.47
CA TYR A 42 10.64 1.79 2.15
C TYR A 42 9.11 1.91 2.19
N VAL A 43 8.62 2.79 3.04
CA VAL A 43 7.21 3.19 3.10
C VAL A 43 7.10 4.66 3.47
N GLY A 44 6.22 5.39 2.80
CA GLY A 44 5.91 6.78 3.16
C GLY A 44 4.98 6.88 4.35
N CYS A 45 4.89 8.07 4.93
CA CYS A 45 3.99 8.39 6.03
C CYS A 45 2.85 9.34 5.62
N HIS A 46 1.79 9.36 6.41
CA HIS A 46 0.74 10.36 6.27
C HIS A 46 1.30 11.78 6.49
N PRO A 47 0.86 12.79 5.71
CA PRO A 47 1.38 14.16 5.79
C PRO A 47 1.40 14.71 7.21
N GLY A 48 2.52 15.31 7.62
CA GLY A 48 2.69 15.90 8.95
C GLY A 48 2.81 14.88 10.11
N THR A 49 2.88 13.58 9.81
CA THR A 49 2.97 12.53 10.83
C THR A 49 4.09 11.54 10.52
N LYS A 50 4.40 10.67 11.49
CA LYS A 50 5.27 9.50 11.32
C LYS A 50 4.48 8.18 11.25
N ASN A 51 3.19 8.26 10.95
CA ASN A 51 2.31 7.10 10.77
C ASN A 51 2.49 6.56 9.34
N SER A 52 2.97 5.33 9.19
CA SER A 52 3.23 4.74 7.87
C SER A 52 1.93 4.48 7.10
N LEU A 53 2.00 4.60 5.78
CA LEU A 53 0.90 4.28 4.86
C LEU A 53 0.66 2.75 4.72
N GLY A 54 1.58 1.94 5.26
CA GLY A 54 1.56 0.48 5.22
C GLY A 54 2.87 -0.14 5.70
N ARG A 55 3.18 -1.35 5.21
CA ARG A 55 4.48 -2.02 5.44
C ARG A 55 5.57 -1.51 4.50
N LEU A 56 6.84 -1.62 4.93
CA LEU A 56 7.98 -1.46 4.03
C LEU A 56 7.83 -2.41 2.83
N ALA A 57 8.12 -1.87 1.64
CA ALA A 57 8.02 -2.57 0.38
C ALA A 57 9.29 -2.38 -0.43
N ASN A 58 9.86 -3.47 -0.92
CA ASN A 58 10.94 -3.47 -1.90
C ASN A 58 10.45 -3.05 -3.30
N ALA A 59 11.35 -2.90 -4.28
CA ALA A 59 11.00 -2.47 -5.64
C ALA A 59 9.86 -3.28 -6.27
N GLU A 60 9.90 -4.61 -6.14
CA GLU A 60 8.86 -5.49 -6.67
C GLU A 60 7.50 -5.22 -6.01
N LEU A 61 7.46 -5.17 -4.67
CA LEU A 61 6.20 -4.94 -3.97
C LEU A 61 5.66 -3.54 -4.23
N ARG A 62 6.51 -2.51 -4.35
CA ARG A 62 6.08 -1.15 -4.72
C ARG A 62 5.42 -1.14 -6.10
N LYS A 63 6.00 -1.85 -7.07
CA LYS A 63 5.42 -1.99 -8.41
C LYS A 63 4.05 -2.66 -8.35
N TRP A 64 3.91 -3.78 -7.64
CA TRP A 64 2.64 -4.49 -7.55
C TRP A 64 1.57 -3.76 -6.73
N LYS A 65 1.93 -3.03 -5.67
CA LYS A 65 0.99 -2.14 -4.96
C LYS A 65 0.46 -1.05 -5.89
N SER A 66 1.34 -0.46 -6.71
CA SER A 66 0.93 0.55 -7.71
C SER A 66 -0.06 -0.03 -8.72
N ILE A 67 0.23 -1.22 -9.27
CA ILE A 67 -0.68 -1.91 -10.22
C ILE A 67 -2.02 -2.25 -9.55
N ALA A 68 -2.00 -2.78 -8.33
CA ALA A 68 -3.21 -3.11 -7.59
C ALA A 68 -4.08 -1.87 -7.35
N HIS A 69 -3.48 -0.75 -6.92
CA HIS A 69 -4.21 0.52 -6.77
C HIS A 69 -4.77 1.05 -8.09
N GLN A 70 -3.99 1.00 -9.18
CA GLN A 70 -4.47 1.44 -10.50
C GLN A 70 -5.70 0.64 -10.97
N ALA A 71 -5.75 -0.66 -10.68
CA ALA A 71 -6.88 -1.50 -11.04
C ALA A 71 -8.08 -1.34 -10.08
N PHE A 72 -7.82 -1.17 -8.79
CA PHE A 72 -8.85 -1.19 -7.74
C PHE A 72 -9.45 0.19 -7.44
N ASP A 73 -8.63 1.24 -7.41
CA ASP A 73 -9.08 2.56 -7.00
C ASP A 73 -10.18 3.19 -7.87
N PRO A 74 -10.23 3.00 -9.20
CA PRO A 74 -11.32 3.52 -10.03
C PRO A 74 -12.71 3.10 -9.55
N LEU A 75 -12.83 1.91 -8.94
CA LEU A 75 -14.11 1.42 -8.40
C LEU A 75 -14.72 2.40 -7.39
N TRP A 76 -13.89 3.09 -6.59
CA TRP A 76 -14.37 4.02 -5.57
C TRP A 76 -14.02 5.49 -5.82
N ARG A 77 -13.02 5.78 -6.65
CA ARG A 77 -12.65 7.16 -7.01
C ARG A 77 -13.61 7.77 -8.03
N ASP A 78 -14.18 6.96 -8.92
CA ASP A 78 -15.06 7.44 -9.99
C ASP A 78 -16.54 7.51 -9.55
N GLY A 79 -16.80 7.27 -8.27
CA GLY A 79 -18.15 7.38 -7.68
C GLY A 79 -19.04 6.14 -7.86
N HIS A 80 -18.52 5.04 -8.44
CA HIS A 80 -19.30 3.82 -8.59
C HIS A 80 -19.63 3.14 -7.25
N MET A 81 -18.77 3.25 -6.25
CA MET A 81 -19.00 2.77 -4.88
C MET A 81 -18.24 3.61 -3.84
N LYS A 82 -18.63 3.55 -2.55
CA LYS A 82 -17.83 4.20 -1.50
C LYS A 82 -16.54 3.42 -1.25
N ARG A 83 -15.44 4.09 -0.92
CA ARG A 83 -14.15 3.43 -0.61
C ARG A 83 -14.28 2.30 0.41
N LYS A 84 -15.06 2.52 1.48
CA LYS A 84 -15.32 1.50 2.51
C LYS A 84 -16.04 0.27 1.95
N GLU A 85 -17.00 0.47 1.05
CA GLU A 85 -17.72 -0.62 0.38
C GLU A 85 -16.80 -1.39 -0.57
N ALA A 86 -15.91 -0.68 -1.29
CA ALA A 86 -14.93 -1.31 -2.18
C ALA A 86 -14.01 -2.26 -1.41
N TYR A 87 -13.44 -1.79 -0.30
CA TYR A 87 -12.55 -2.62 0.52
C TYR A 87 -13.30 -3.77 1.22
N LYS A 88 -14.56 -3.57 1.62
CA LYS A 88 -15.40 -4.66 2.14
C LYS A 88 -15.59 -5.76 1.09
N ALA A 89 -15.99 -5.38 -0.12
CA ALA A 89 -16.18 -6.33 -1.22
C ALA A 89 -14.87 -7.02 -1.62
N LEU A 90 -13.75 -6.28 -1.63
CA LEU A 90 -12.43 -6.87 -1.88
C LEU A 90 -12.06 -7.90 -0.80
N ALA A 91 -12.31 -7.60 0.47
CA ALA A 91 -12.03 -8.50 1.59
C ALA A 91 -12.79 -9.83 1.46
N GLU A 92 -14.08 -9.76 1.10
CA GLU A 92 -14.93 -10.93 0.85
C GLU A 92 -14.35 -11.83 -0.26
N VAL A 93 -13.99 -11.26 -1.42
CA VAL A 93 -13.42 -12.03 -2.54
C VAL A 93 -12.01 -12.54 -2.22
N MET A 94 -11.23 -11.77 -1.46
CA MET A 94 -9.90 -12.19 -1.04
C MET A 94 -9.91 -13.26 0.06
N ASN A 95 -11.05 -13.47 0.73
CA ASN A 95 -11.21 -14.28 1.92
C ASN A 95 -10.28 -13.84 3.06
N VAL A 96 -10.29 -12.53 3.36
CA VAL A 96 -9.53 -11.92 4.47
C VAL A 96 -10.48 -11.10 5.34
N HIS A 97 -10.11 -10.89 6.60
CA HIS A 97 -10.91 -10.04 7.48
C HIS A 97 -10.90 -8.58 6.96
N PRO A 98 -12.04 -7.85 6.98
CA PRO A 98 -12.12 -6.50 6.42
C PRO A 98 -11.09 -5.50 6.99
N ASN A 99 -10.74 -5.65 8.28
CA ASN A 99 -9.73 -4.79 8.92
C ASN A 99 -8.29 -5.08 8.45
N ASP A 100 -8.05 -6.25 7.87
CA ASP A 100 -6.74 -6.65 7.34
C ASP A 100 -6.64 -6.42 5.83
N CYS A 101 -7.75 -6.03 5.19
CA CYS A 101 -7.82 -5.76 3.76
C CYS A 101 -7.35 -4.33 3.44
N HIS A 102 -6.03 -4.12 3.45
CA HIS A 102 -5.42 -2.85 3.04
C HIS A 102 -4.25 -3.12 2.10
N ILE A 103 -4.31 -2.61 0.87
CA ILE A 103 -3.26 -2.80 -0.15
C ILE A 103 -1.90 -2.33 0.36
N GLY A 104 -1.86 -1.31 1.23
CA GLY A 104 -0.64 -0.86 1.89
C GLY A 104 0.06 -1.95 2.74
N MET A 105 -0.68 -2.95 3.21
CA MET A 105 -0.17 -4.07 4.02
C MET A 105 0.08 -5.36 3.23
N PHE A 106 -0.42 -5.45 1.99
CA PHE A 106 -0.31 -6.67 1.19
C PHE A 106 1.13 -6.99 0.79
N ASP A 107 1.37 -8.28 0.58
CA ASP A 107 2.54 -8.80 -0.13
C ASP A 107 2.32 -8.83 -1.66
N VAL A 108 3.29 -9.38 -2.38
CA VAL A 108 3.29 -9.43 -3.85
C VAL A 108 2.13 -10.27 -4.38
N ASP A 109 1.88 -11.43 -3.79
CA ASP A 109 0.87 -12.37 -4.28
C ASP A 109 -0.54 -11.88 -3.99
N GLN A 110 -0.75 -11.25 -2.84
CA GLN A 110 -1.99 -10.54 -2.53
C GLN A 110 -2.23 -9.39 -3.51
N CYS A 111 -1.21 -8.58 -3.85
CA CYS A 111 -1.37 -7.52 -4.86
C CYS A 111 -1.71 -8.07 -6.25
N LYS A 112 -1.06 -9.16 -6.68
CA LYS A 112 -1.41 -9.87 -7.93
C LYS A 112 -2.84 -10.39 -7.89
N LYS A 113 -3.29 -10.93 -6.75
CA LYS A 113 -4.68 -11.38 -6.55
C LYS A 113 -5.66 -10.22 -6.69
N VAL A 114 -5.39 -9.05 -6.08
CA VAL A 114 -6.22 -7.83 -6.25
C VAL A 114 -6.35 -7.46 -7.73
N TYR A 115 -5.24 -7.44 -8.46
CA TYR A 115 -5.24 -7.16 -9.89
C TYR A 115 -6.13 -8.15 -10.66
N SER A 116 -5.94 -9.45 -10.47
CA SER A 116 -6.76 -10.49 -11.10
C SER A 116 -8.25 -10.37 -10.77
N ILE A 117 -8.59 -10.09 -9.50
CA ILE A 117 -9.96 -9.86 -9.05
C ILE A 117 -10.61 -8.70 -9.83
N CYS A 118 -9.88 -7.58 -9.98
CA CYS A 118 -10.37 -6.41 -10.69
C CYS A 118 -10.53 -6.67 -12.20
N MET A 119 -9.53 -7.29 -12.84
CA MET A 119 -9.58 -7.61 -14.28
C MET A 119 -10.70 -8.59 -14.63
N ASN A 120 -10.97 -9.55 -13.73
CA ASN A 120 -12.06 -10.50 -13.88
C ASN A 120 -13.42 -9.96 -13.39
N LYS A 121 -13.50 -8.67 -13.00
CA LYS A 121 -14.72 -8.00 -12.51
C LYS A 121 -15.43 -8.76 -11.39
N GLN A 122 -14.65 -9.34 -10.48
CA GLN A 122 -15.18 -10.17 -9.38
C GLN A 122 -15.70 -9.34 -8.20
N ILE A 123 -15.38 -8.04 -8.17
CA ILE A 123 -15.92 -7.11 -7.17
C ILE A 123 -17.30 -6.65 -7.60
N LYS A 124 -18.32 -7.07 -6.85
CA LYS A 124 -19.70 -6.63 -7.04
C LYS A 124 -20.03 -5.55 -6.01
N LYS A 125 -20.94 -4.65 -6.38
CA LYS A 125 -21.49 -3.68 -5.45
C LYS A 125 -22.26 -4.46 -4.38
N VAL A 126 -21.85 -4.34 -3.12
CA VAL A 126 -22.59 -4.94 -2.01
C VAL A 126 -23.92 -4.18 -1.92
N THR A 127 -24.99 -4.76 -2.43
CA THR A 127 -26.35 -4.28 -2.14
C THR A 127 -26.60 -4.51 -0.66
N ALA A 128 -26.87 -3.42 0.06
CA ALA A 128 -27.25 -3.44 1.47
C ALA A 128 -28.55 -4.22 1.67
#